data_AF-A0A936A390-F1
#
_entry.id   AF-A0A936A390-F1
#
_cell.length_a   1.000
_cell.length_b   1.000
_cell.length_c   1.000
_cell.angle_alpha   90.00
_cell.angle_beta   90.00
_cell.angle_gamma   90.00
#
_symmetry.space_group_name_H-M   'P 1'
#
loop_
_entity.id
_entity.type
_entity.pdbx_description
1 polymer ?
#
loop_
_entity_poly.entity_id
_entity_poly.type
_entity_poly.pdbx_seq_one_letter_code
_entity_poly.pdbx_strand_id
1 'polypeptide(L)'
;MRSLLVTTVLGLGMVVSGAVAAHEVDEEDDRLLQVQVAQQCHLDVDIRTDGSEACWTMVCDAEPARRLGCDLSALHQIYDVQLAPDGQHLVVMSVGEGHPMLEVVTAEPLFDRGDYRAQCTLNPYPGTFGIVTWQDNGLLVVSDVDLAIEPSELRAASAGEKDHRYLLDPKTCALTPDP
;
A
#
# COMPACT_ATOMS: atom_id res chain seq x y z
N MET A 1 10.76 -43.70 32.00
CA MET A 1 10.99 -45.12 31.64
C MET A 1 11.00 -45.20 30.11
N ARG A 2 12.13 -45.68 29.54
CA ARG A 2 12.38 -46.16 28.15
C ARG A 2 12.16 -45.15 27.00
N SER A 3 13.01 -45.01 25.99
CA SER A 3 14.37 -45.51 25.70
C SER A 3 14.97 -44.61 24.62
N LEU A 4 16.26 -44.31 24.74
CA LEU A 4 17.10 -43.70 23.69
C LEU A 4 17.30 -44.66 22.52
N LEU A 5 17.38 -44.12 21.30
CA LEU A 5 18.15 -44.72 20.22
C LEU A 5 18.75 -43.61 19.34
N VAL A 6 20.07 -43.51 19.46
CA VAL A 6 20.99 -42.72 18.65
C VAL A 6 21.36 -43.54 17.44
N THR A 7 21.27 -42.97 16.24
CA THR A 7 21.94 -43.52 15.05
C THR A 7 22.61 -42.40 14.28
N THR A 8 23.94 -42.41 14.32
CA THR A 8 24.83 -41.58 13.51
C THR A 8 25.12 -42.31 12.21
N VAL A 9 25.01 -41.63 11.05
CA VAL A 9 25.61 -42.09 9.80
C VAL A 9 26.38 -40.93 9.17
N LEU A 10 27.70 -41.12 9.07
CA LEU A 10 28.60 -40.32 8.24
C LEU A 10 28.38 -40.68 6.76
N GLY A 11 28.26 -39.66 5.91
CA GLY A 11 28.20 -39.79 4.45
C GLY A 11 29.15 -38.79 3.78
N LEU A 12 30.02 -39.35 2.95
CA LEU A 12 31.18 -38.78 2.26
C LEU A 12 30.83 -37.70 1.21
N GLY A 13 31.80 -36.82 0.94
CA GLY A 13 31.65 -35.62 0.11
C GLY A 13 31.52 -35.83 -1.40
N MET A 14 31.05 -34.76 -2.05
CA MET A 14 31.30 -34.45 -3.46
C MET A 14 31.61 -32.95 -3.56
N VAL A 15 32.78 -32.63 -4.12
CA VAL A 15 33.16 -31.26 -4.49
C VAL A 15 32.65 -31.03 -5.91
N VAL A 16 31.66 -30.15 -6.05
CA VAL A 16 31.17 -29.69 -7.35
C VAL A 16 31.67 -28.27 -7.56
N SER A 17 32.73 -28.11 -8.36
CA SER A 17 33.15 -26.81 -8.87
C SER A 17 32.21 -26.40 -9.99
N GLY A 18 31.16 -25.66 -9.65
CA GLY A 18 30.29 -24.99 -10.61
C GLY A 18 30.81 -23.59 -10.90
N ALA A 19 31.06 -23.27 -12.17
CA ALA A 19 31.37 -21.92 -12.61
C ALA A 19 30.21 -20.98 -12.25
N VAL A 20 30.50 -19.94 -11.48
CA VAL A 20 29.56 -18.86 -11.18
C VAL A 20 29.48 -18.00 -12.43
N ALA A 21 28.53 -18.31 -13.31
CA ALA A 21 28.07 -17.34 -14.29
C ALA A 21 27.39 -16.22 -13.48
N ALA A 22 28.03 -15.06 -13.42
CA ALA A 22 27.40 -13.84 -12.94
C ALA A 22 26.26 -13.51 -13.91
N HIS A 23 25.06 -13.98 -13.59
CA HIS A 23 23.84 -13.50 -14.19
C HIS A 23 23.55 -12.19 -13.47
N GLU A 24 24.00 -11.08 -14.06
CA GLU A 24 23.46 -9.75 -13.74
C GLU A 24 22.02 -9.77 -14.25
N VAL A 25 21.12 -10.31 -13.42
CA VAL A 25 19.70 -10.04 -13.60
C VAL A 25 19.54 -8.63 -13.07
N ASP A 26 19.62 -7.66 -13.98
CA ASP A 26 18.86 -6.42 -13.83
C ASP A 26 17.39 -6.86 -13.81
N GLU A 27 16.93 -7.34 -12.64
CA GLU A 27 15.51 -7.42 -12.36
C GLU A 27 15.06 -5.97 -12.33
N GLU A 28 14.58 -5.46 -13.47
CA GLU A 28 13.63 -4.36 -13.46
C GLU A 28 12.58 -4.75 -12.42
N ASP A 29 12.69 -4.09 -11.27
CA ASP A 29 12.06 -4.48 -10.01
C ASP A 29 10.56 -4.21 -10.17
N ASP A 30 9.87 -5.13 -10.84
CA ASP A 30 8.43 -5.22 -10.97
C ASP A 30 7.86 -5.50 -9.58
N ARG A 31 7.92 -4.46 -8.74
CA ARG A 31 7.44 -4.50 -7.38
C ARG A 31 5.93 -4.47 -7.40
N LEU A 32 5.33 -5.49 -6.80
CA LEU A 32 3.90 -5.66 -6.74
C LEU A 32 3.41 -5.54 -5.29
N LEU A 33 2.41 -4.70 -5.05
CA LEU A 33 1.64 -4.74 -3.81
C LEU A 33 0.46 -5.69 -4.01
N GLN A 34 0.31 -6.63 -3.08
CA GLN A 34 -0.81 -7.56 -3.06
C GLN A 34 -1.73 -7.25 -1.88
N VAL A 35 -3.00 -6.98 -2.17
CA VAL A 35 -4.02 -6.71 -1.15
C VAL A 35 -5.07 -7.81 -1.18
N GLN A 36 -5.21 -8.57 -0.10
CA GLN A 36 -6.25 -9.60 -0.01
C GLN A 36 -7.64 -8.94 0.00
N VAL A 37 -8.49 -9.29 -0.97
CA VAL A 37 -9.85 -8.73 -1.11
C VAL A 37 -10.90 -9.72 -0.60
N ALA A 38 -10.73 -11.00 -0.89
CA ALA A 38 -11.54 -12.10 -0.39
C ALA A 38 -10.66 -13.34 -0.22
N GLN A 39 -11.17 -14.44 0.35
CA GLN A 39 -10.37 -15.65 0.63
C GLN A 39 -9.60 -16.20 -0.59
N GLN A 40 -10.12 -16.00 -1.80
CA GLN A 40 -9.58 -16.53 -3.06
C GLN A 40 -9.32 -15.44 -4.09
N CYS A 41 -9.32 -14.17 -3.68
CA CYS A 41 -9.12 -13.04 -4.56
C CYS A 41 -8.21 -12.00 -3.92
N HIS A 42 -7.25 -11.51 -4.68
CA HIS A 42 -6.39 -10.41 -4.27
C HIS A 42 -6.27 -9.38 -5.40
N LEU A 43 -5.97 -8.15 -5.01
CA LEU A 43 -5.66 -7.05 -5.89
C LEU A 43 -4.13 -6.96 -6.00
N ASP A 44 -3.64 -7.07 -7.22
CA ASP A 44 -2.25 -6.83 -7.60
C ASP A 44 -2.12 -5.38 -8.09
N VAL A 45 -1.23 -4.60 -7.48
CA VAL A 45 -0.97 -3.19 -7.81
C VAL A 45 0.51 -3.01 -8.13
N ASP A 46 0.79 -2.59 -9.36
CA ASP A 46 2.16 -2.30 -9.80
C ASP A 46 2.72 -1.07 -9.06
N ILE A 47 3.95 -1.19 -8.55
CA ILE A 47 4.75 -0.06 -8.06
C ILE A 47 5.76 0.30 -9.14
N ARG A 48 5.62 1.49 -9.72
CA ARG A 48 6.52 2.00 -10.77
C ARG A 48 7.19 3.29 -10.32
N THR A 49 8.50 3.41 -10.60
CA THR A 49 9.28 4.63 -10.37
C THR A 49 9.94 5.16 -11.63
N ASP A 50 9.84 4.42 -12.73
CA ASP A 50 10.48 4.68 -14.03
C ASP A 50 9.58 5.46 -15.01
N GLY A 51 8.33 5.75 -14.61
CA GLY A 51 7.35 6.46 -15.43
C GLY A 51 6.57 5.55 -16.39
N SER A 52 6.78 4.24 -16.34
CA SER A 52 5.93 3.26 -17.04
C SER A 52 4.59 3.11 -16.32
N GLU A 53 3.50 2.85 -17.07
CA GLU A 53 2.15 2.76 -16.49
C GLU A 53 2.08 1.78 -15.31
N ALA A 54 1.52 2.23 -14.19
CA ALA A 54 1.29 1.38 -13.02
C ALA A 54 -0.11 0.75 -13.10
N CYS A 55 -0.19 -0.52 -13.46
CA CYS A 55 -1.47 -1.21 -13.67
C CYS A 55 -1.97 -1.94 -12.42
N TRP A 56 -3.29 -2.08 -12.35
CA TRP A 56 -4.01 -2.74 -11.26
C TRP A 56 -4.75 -3.94 -11.83
N THR A 57 -4.61 -5.10 -11.19
CA THR A 57 -5.18 -6.36 -11.67
C THR A 57 -5.90 -7.08 -10.52
N MET A 58 -7.15 -7.49 -10.76
CA MET A 58 -7.85 -8.42 -9.87
C MET A 58 -7.48 -9.85 -10.26
N VAL A 59 -7.03 -10.64 -9.29
CA VAL A 59 -6.67 -12.04 -9.48
C VAL A 59 -7.50 -12.89 -8.54
N CYS A 60 -8.20 -13.89 -9.09
CA CYS A 60 -9.01 -14.84 -8.33
C CYS A 60 -8.73 -16.27 -8.79
N ASP A 61 -8.76 -17.26 -7.89
CA ASP A 61 -8.43 -18.67 -8.22
C ASP A 61 -9.30 -19.26 -9.35
N ALA A 62 -10.57 -18.86 -9.42
CA ALA A 62 -11.57 -19.44 -10.33
C ALA A 62 -11.78 -18.64 -11.62
N GLU A 63 -11.14 -17.48 -11.77
CA GLU A 63 -11.38 -16.54 -12.87
C GLU A 63 -10.08 -16.10 -13.53
N PRO A 64 -10.07 -15.81 -14.85
CA PRO A 64 -8.93 -15.15 -15.46
C PRO A 64 -8.64 -13.82 -14.78
N ALA A 65 -7.35 -13.52 -14.59
CA ALA A 65 -6.91 -12.21 -14.08
C ALA A 65 -7.50 -11.09 -14.94
N ARG A 66 -8.05 -10.07 -14.29
CA ARG A 66 -8.72 -8.94 -14.94
C ARG A 66 -8.02 -7.64 -14.60
N ARG A 67 -7.51 -6.95 -15.62
CA ARG A 67 -6.99 -5.59 -15.47
C ARG A 67 -8.13 -4.64 -15.14
N LEU A 68 -7.98 -3.88 -14.06
CA LEU A 68 -8.92 -2.86 -13.61
C LEU A 68 -8.64 -1.50 -14.27
N GLY A 69 -7.36 -1.18 -14.49
CA GLY A 69 -6.90 0.03 -15.15
C GLY A 69 -5.42 0.27 -14.87
N CYS A 70 -4.87 1.37 -15.38
CA CYS A 70 -3.51 1.80 -15.09
C CYS A 70 -3.50 3.28 -14.74
N ASP A 71 -2.52 3.71 -13.93
CA ASP A 71 -2.37 5.08 -13.43
C ASP A 71 -3.66 5.63 -12.82
N LEU A 72 -4.33 4.80 -12.01
CA LEU A 72 -5.64 5.09 -11.44
C LEU A 72 -5.61 6.11 -10.29
N SER A 73 -4.52 6.15 -9.51
CA SER A 73 -4.38 7.01 -8.34
C SER A 73 -4.04 8.46 -8.70
N ALA A 74 -4.19 9.36 -7.73
CA ALA A 74 -3.87 10.78 -7.86
C ALA A 74 -2.43 11.04 -8.32
N LEU A 75 -1.48 10.23 -7.84
CA LEU A 75 -0.08 10.27 -8.25
C LEU A 75 0.36 8.90 -8.75
N HIS A 76 1.37 8.91 -9.61
CA HIS A 76 1.84 7.72 -10.34
C HIS A 76 2.52 6.68 -9.45
N GLN A 77 3.33 7.12 -8.47
CA GLN A 77 4.10 6.19 -7.65
C GLN A 77 3.30 5.77 -6.41
N ILE A 78 2.62 4.63 -6.48
CA ILE A 78 1.93 4.03 -5.34
C ILE A 78 2.95 3.36 -4.44
N TYR A 79 2.86 3.56 -3.12
CA TYR A 79 3.74 2.90 -2.16
C TYR A 79 3.01 2.15 -1.04
N ASP A 80 1.70 2.34 -0.91
CA ASP A 80 0.87 1.53 -0.02
C ASP A 80 -0.59 1.49 -0.48
N VAL A 81 -1.24 0.35 -0.24
CA VAL A 81 -2.67 0.14 -0.47
C VAL A 81 -3.20 -0.76 0.63
N GLN A 82 -4.27 -0.35 1.32
CA GLN A 82 -4.88 -1.16 2.38
C GLN A 82 -6.40 -1.20 2.22
N LEU A 83 -6.98 -2.41 2.28
CA LEU A 83 -8.43 -2.60 2.34
C LEU A 83 -8.93 -2.43 3.77
N ALA A 84 -10.00 -1.67 3.94
CA ALA A 84 -10.68 -1.52 5.21
C ALA A 84 -11.24 -2.88 5.69
N PRO A 85 -11.33 -3.12 7.01
CA PRO A 85 -11.87 -4.39 7.55
C PRO A 85 -13.31 -4.70 7.11
N ASP A 86 -14.10 -3.70 6.74
CA ASP A 86 -15.46 -3.86 6.21
C ASP A 86 -15.50 -4.22 4.70
N GLY A 87 -14.34 -4.18 4.04
CA GLY A 87 -14.18 -4.43 2.62
C GLY A 87 -14.79 -3.36 1.71
N GLN A 88 -15.29 -2.25 2.25
CA GLN A 88 -16.03 -1.23 1.50
C GLN A 88 -15.13 -0.11 0.96
N HIS A 89 -13.97 0.10 1.60
CA HIS A 89 -13.06 1.20 1.28
C HIS A 89 -11.62 0.71 1.13
N LEU A 90 -10.89 1.34 0.23
CA LEU A 90 -9.44 1.22 0.12
C LEU A 90 -8.81 2.54 0.52
N VAL A 91 -7.67 2.50 1.22
CA VAL A 91 -6.76 3.64 1.27
C VAL A 91 -5.63 3.40 0.27
N VAL A 92 -5.30 4.42 -0.51
CA VAL A 92 -4.23 4.40 -1.49
C VAL A 92 -3.27 5.53 -1.15
N MET A 93 -2.01 5.21 -0.93
CA MET A 93 -0.96 6.19 -0.73
C MET A 93 -0.04 6.23 -1.94
N SER A 94 0.10 7.43 -2.49
CA SER A 94 0.93 7.67 -3.67
C SER A 94 1.84 8.88 -3.46
N VAL A 95 2.92 8.99 -4.23
CA VAL A 95 3.89 10.07 -4.15
C VAL A 95 4.26 10.59 -5.54
N GLY A 96 4.50 11.89 -5.65
CA GLY A 96 4.91 12.57 -6.87
C GLY A 96 5.84 13.70 -6.51
N GLU A 97 7.06 13.69 -7.06
CA GLU A 97 8.11 14.68 -6.74
C GLU A 97 8.42 14.78 -5.23
N GLY A 98 8.18 13.70 -4.48
CA GLY A 98 8.35 13.68 -3.02
C GLY A 98 7.15 14.18 -2.22
N HIS A 99 6.04 14.56 -2.86
CA HIS A 99 4.80 14.97 -2.20
C HIS A 99 3.83 13.79 -2.10
N PRO A 100 3.53 13.29 -0.89
CA PRO A 100 2.59 12.20 -0.73
C PRO A 100 1.15 12.67 -0.87
N MET A 101 0.29 11.79 -1.34
CA MET A 101 -1.16 11.94 -1.40
C MET A 101 -1.81 10.70 -0.81
N LEU A 102 -2.90 10.91 -0.07
CA LEU A 102 -3.74 9.83 0.45
C LEU A 102 -5.10 9.93 -0.21
N GLU A 103 -5.59 8.83 -0.77
CA GLU A 103 -6.95 8.72 -1.29
C GLU A 103 -7.72 7.64 -0.56
N VAL A 104 -8.99 7.91 -0.24
CA VAL A 104 -9.95 6.88 0.19
C VAL A 104 -10.85 6.56 -0.99
N VAL A 105 -10.91 5.30 -1.42
CA VAL A 105 -11.57 4.85 -2.65
C VAL A 105 -12.69 3.89 -2.30
N THR A 106 -13.83 3.98 -3.01
CA THR A 106 -14.91 2.99 -2.85
C THR A 106 -14.50 1.68 -3.51
N ALA A 107 -14.48 0.59 -2.74
CA ALA A 107 -13.88 -0.68 -3.18
C ALA A 107 -14.74 -1.43 -4.22
N GLU A 108 -16.04 -1.58 -3.99
CA GLU A 108 -16.94 -2.36 -4.87
C GLU A 108 -16.93 -1.87 -6.33
N PRO A 109 -17.12 -0.57 -6.66
CA PRO A 109 -17.07 -0.12 -8.05
C PRO A 109 -15.73 -0.40 -8.75
N LEU A 110 -14.62 -0.27 -8.01
CA LEU A 110 -13.28 -0.57 -8.52
C LEU A 110 -13.15 -2.07 -8.82
N PHE A 111 -13.52 -2.92 -7.86
CA PHE A 111 -13.40 -4.36 -8.02
C PHE A 111 -14.32 -4.88 -9.12
N ASP A 112 -15.57 -4.46 -9.19
CA ASP A 112 -16.53 -4.98 -10.16
C ASP A 112 -16.27 -4.48 -11.58
N ARG A 113 -15.92 -3.20 -11.73
CA ARG A 113 -15.93 -2.52 -13.04
C ARG A 113 -14.62 -1.82 -13.41
N GLY A 114 -13.62 -1.83 -12.54
CA GLY A 114 -12.41 -1.01 -12.72
C GLY A 114 -12.69 0.49 -12.51
N ASP A 115 -13.80 0.85 -11.88
CA ASP A 115 -14.25 2.23 -11.71
C ASP A 115 -13.62 2.84 -10.46
N TYR A 116 -12.43 3.42 -10.62
CA TYR A 116 -11.70 4.09 -9.54
C TYR A 116 -12.36 5.42 -9.18
N ARG A 117 -12.85 5.52 -7.93
CA ARG A 117 -13.51 6.72 -7.41
C ARG A 117 -13.00 7.06 -6.02
N ALA A 118 -12.10 8.02 -5.95
CA ALA A 118 -11.70 8.63 -4.69
C ALA A 118 -12.90 9.37 -4.07
N GLN A 119 -13.30 8.97 -2.87
CA GLN A 119 -14.27 9.66 -2.02
C GLN A 119 -13.64 10.89 -1.36
N CYS A 120 -12.37 10.80 -0.97
CA CYS A 120 -11.56 11.96 -0.61
C CYS A 120 -10.10 11.79 -0.98
N THR A 121 -9.45 12.94 -1.02
CA THR A 121 -8.01 13.09 -1.23
C THR A 121 -7.49 14.01 -0.13
N LEU A 122 -6.48 13.56 0.61
CA LEU A 122 -5.77 14.37 1.59
C LEU A 122 -4.37 14.68 1.06
N ASN A 123 -4.03 15.96 1.11
CA ASN A 123 -2.72 16.47 0.74
C ASN A 123 -2.06 17.10 1.97
N PRO A 124 -0.98 16.51 2.51
CA PRO A 124 -0.32 17.05 3.69
C PRO A 124 0.57 18.24 3.35
N TYR A 125 0.75 18.64 2.09
CA TYR A 125 1.69 19.69 1.70
C TYR A 125 1.54 20.96 2.58
N PRO A 126 2.65 21.51 3.11
CA PRO A 126 4.05 21.14 2.84
C PRO A 126 4.64 19.98 3.68
N GLY A 127 3.83 19.25 4.44
CA GLY A 127 4.23 18.11 5.26
C GLY A 127 4.18 16.75 4.55
N THR A 128 4.23 15.69 5.36
CA THR A 128 4.13 14.27 4.98
C THR A 128 3.08 13.55 5.83
N PHE A 129 2.70 12.35 5.41
CA PHE A 129 2.05 11.38 6.28
C PHE A 129 3.10 10.52 7.00
N GLY A 130 2.78 10.12 8.22
CA GLY A 130 3.52 9.14 9.00
C GLY A 130 2.80 7.78 8.94
N ILE A 131 2.04 7.47 9.98
CA ILE A 131 1.23 6.23 10.07
C ILE A 131 -0.13 6.45 9.42
N VAL A 132 -0.50 5.53 8.53
CA VAL A 132 -1.84 5.44 7.94
C VAL A 132 -2.33 4.01 8.14
N THR A 133 -3.36 3.81 8.96
CA THR A 133 -3.84 2.45 9.27
C THR A 133 -5.30 2.45 9.71
N TRP A 134 -6.03 1.40 9.36
CA TRP A 134 -7.42 1.23 9.77
C TRP A 134 -7.53 0.94 11.27
N GLN A 135 -8.36 1.70 11.99
CA GLN A 135 -8.67 1.48 13.41
C GLN A 135 -10.18 1.67 13.66
N ASP A 136 -10.78 0.70 14.33
CA ASP A 136 -12.22 0.66 14.62
C ASP A 136 -13.07 0.93 13.37
N ASN A 137 -13.65 2.13 13.26
CA ASN A 137 -14.53 2.54 12.17
C ASN A 137 -13.94 3.68 11.31
N GLY A 138 -12.64 3.95 11.42
CA GLY A 138 -11.98 5.02 10.68
C GLY A 138 -10.55 4.68 10.29
N LEU A 139 -9.93 5.61 9.58
CA LEU A 139 -8.53 5.55 9.21
C LEU A 139 -7.75 6.48 10.14
N LEU A 140 -6.87 5.92 10.97
CA LEU A 140 -5.91 6.72 11.71
C LEU A 140 -4.91 7.28 10.71
N VAL A 141 -4.82 8.60 10.65
CA VAL A 141 -3.86 9.36 9.83
C VAL A 141 -2.98 10.17 10.76
N VAL A 142 -1.67 9.96 10.66
CA VAL A 142 -0.67 10.77 11.35
C VAL A 142 0.04 11.64 10.31
N SER A 143 0.24 12.92 10.62
CA SER A 143 0.97 13.87 9.77
C SER A 143 1.88 14.76 10.63
N ASP A 144 2.96 15.25 10.04
CA ASP A 144 3.88 16.20 10.69
C ASP A 144 3.37 17.66 10.63
N VAL A 145 2.17 17.87 10.07
CA VAL A 145 1.48 19.15 9.97
C VAL A 145 0.00 19.02 10.36
N ASP A 146 -0.62 20.14 10.70
CA ASP A 146 -2.05 20.19 11.01
C ASP A 146 -2.91 20.17 9.74
N LEU A 147 -3.50 19.02 9.44
CA LEU A 147 -4.38 18.83 8.28
C LEU A 147 -5.71 19.61 8.38
N ALA A 148 -6.06 20.13 9.56
CA ALA A 148 -7.25 20.95 9.73
C ALA A 148 -7.00 22.44 9.42
N ILE A 149 -5.74 22.85 9.23
CA ILE A 149 -5.39 24.22 8.85
C ILE A 149 -5.48 24.37 7.33
N GLU A 150 -6.30 25.33 6.89
CA GLU A 150 -6.37 25.82 5.53
C GLU A 150 -6.20 27.35 5.52
N PRO A 151 -5.49 27.93 4.53
CA PRO A 151 -4.86 27.28 3.38
C PRO A 151 -3.49 26.65 3.70
N SER A 152 -2.90 25.91 2.73
CA SER A 152 -1.63 25.20 2.90
C SER A 152 -0.44 26.08 3.30
N GLU A 153 -0.46 27.38 2.98
CA GLU A 153 0.59 28.32 3.41
C GLU A 153 0.59 28.55 4.93
N LEU A 154 -0.58 28.50 5.57
CA LEU A 154 -0.69 28.60 7.02
C LEU A 154 -0.32 27.29 7.71
N ARG A 155 -0.59 26.16 7.04
CA ARG A 155 -0.22 24.83 7.54
C ARG A 155 1.29 24.69 7.74
N ALA A 156 2.09 25.33 6.89
CA ALA A 156 3.55 25.34 7.02
C ALA A 156 4.05 25.74 8.42
N ALA A 157 3.31 26.62 9.11
CA ALA A 157 3.67 27.07 10.45
C ALA A 157 3.50 25.99 11.53
N SER A 158 2.71 24.94 11.27
CA SER A 158 2.53 23.80 12.18
C SER A 158 3.58 22.70 12.02
N ALA A 159 4.42 22.77 10.98
CA ALA A 159 5.37 21.72 10.66
C ALA A 159 6.41 21.51 11.77
N GLY A 160 6.56 20.26 12.22
CA GLY A 160 7.65 19.84 13.11
C GLY A 160 7.48 20.25 14.58
N GLU A 161 6.34 20.79 14.99
CA GLU A 161 6.05 21.02 16.41
C GLU A 161 5.75 19.71 17.15
N LYS A 162 5.00 18.81 16.50
CA LYS A 162 4.61 17.47 16.96
C LYS A 162 3.87 16.74 15.83
N ASP A 163 3.72 15.43 15.96
CA ASP A 163 2.80 14.69 15.10
C ASP A 163 1.34 15.07 15.40
N HIS A 164 0.58 15.31 14.35
CA HIS A 164 -0.86 15.53 14.37
C HIS A 164 -1.56 14.22 14.01
N ARG A 165 -2.53 13.82 14.81
CA ARG A 165 -3.25 12.56 14.68
C ARG A 165 -4.72 12.83 14.41
N TYR A 166 -5.27 12.14 13.43
CA TYR A 166 -6.67 12.26 13.06
C TYR A 166 -7.28 10.89 12.84
N LEU A 167 -8.55 10.75 13.21
CA LEU A 167 -9.41 9.71 12.69
C LEU A 167 -10.19 10.28 11.50
N LEU A 168 -9.93 9.74 10.32
CA LEU A 168 -10.67 10.03 9.10
C LEU A 168 -11.85 9.07 8.99
N ASP A 169 -13.07 9.61 8.93
CA ASP A 169 -14.26 8.84 8.55
C ASP A 169 -14.24 8.62 7.04
N PRO A 170 -14.12 7.37 6.55
CA PRO A 170 -14.01 7.11 5.11
C PRO A 170 -15.28 7.51 4.35
N LYS A 171 -16.46 7.53 4.99
CA LYS A 171 -17.74 7.79 4.31
C LYS A 171 -18.01 9.28 4.13
N THR A 172 -17.62 10.08 5.13
CA THR A 172 -17.90 11.52 5.17
C THR A 172 -16.66 12.36 4.88
N CYS A 173 -15.49 11.73 4.88
CA CYS A 173 -14.19 12.36 4.70
C CYS A 173 -13.86 13.38 5.80
N ALA A 174 -14.58 13.31 6.94
CA ALA A 174 -14.36 14.20 8.06
C ALA A 174 -13.12 13.76 8.86
N LEU A 175 -12.23 14.71 9.12
CA LEU A 175 -11.09 14.53 10.02
C LEU A 175 -11.48 14.96 11.43
N THR A 176 -11.36 14.05 12.38
CA THR A 176 -11.53 14.36 13.81
C THR A 176 -10.17 14.18 14.52
N PRO A 177 -9.69 15.15 15.31
CA PRO A 177 -8.46 14.97 16.08
C PRO A 177 -8.53 13.73 16.97
N ASP A 178 -7.50 12.89 16.91
CA ASP A 178 -7.30 11.72 17.78
C ASP A 178 -6.41 12.13 18.97
N PRO A 179 -6.90 12.05 20.22
CA PRO A 179 -6.22 12.59 21.41
C PRO A 179 -4.94 11.86 21.81
#